data_AF-A0A7V5UBI3-F1
#
_entry.id   AF-A0A7V5UBI3-F1
#
_cell.length_a   1.000
_cell.length_b   1.000
_cell.length_c   1.000
_cell.angle_alpha   90.00
_cell.angle_beta   90.00
_cell.angle_gamma   90.00
#
_symmetry.space_group_name_H-M   'P 1'
#
loop_
_entity.id
_entity.type
_entity.pdbx_description
1 polymer ?
#
loop_
_entity_poly.entity_id
_entity_poly.type
_entity_poly.pdbx_seq_one_letter_code
_entity_poly.pdbx_strand_id
1 'polypeptide(L)' 'MGDELPIGLPADLPAWARWLAQDGDGSWWVYEVEPLRYHAGWYENELGRRWRVGQGPPRADWGERLWRLRSDDAG' A
#
# COMPACT_ATOMS: atom_id res chain seq x y z
N MET A 1 -6.04 2.39 -18.18
CA MET A 1 -7.00 2.48 -17.06
C MET A 1 -6.19 2.74 -15.82
N GLY A 2 -6.31 3.93 -15.24
CA GLY A 2 -5.66 4.22 -13.95
C GLY A 2 -6.48 3.50 -12.89
N ASP A 3 -5.86 2.58 -12.15
CA ASP A 3 -6.51 1.97 -11.00
C ASP A 3 -6.83 3.08 -10.00
N GLU A 4 -8.12 3.37 -9.86
CA GLU A 4 -8.66 4.28 -8.86
C GLU A 4 -8.19 3.80 -7.49
N LEU A 5 -7.61 4.71 -6.69
CA LEU A 5 -7.18 4.36 -5.34
C LEU A 5 -8.39 3.85 -4.54
N PRO A 6 -8.20 2.83 -3.68
CA PRO A 6 -9.26 2.34 -2.81
C PRO A 6 -9.91 3.47 -2.01
N ILE A 7 -11.25 3.45 -1.96
CA ILE A 7 -12.04 4.37 -1.15
C ILE A 7 -11.58 4.29 0.31
N GLY A 8 -11.28 5.44 0.93
CA GLY A 8 -10.89 5.56 2.34
C GLY A 8 -9.38 5.75 2.58
N LEU A 9 -8.57 5.84 1.53
CA LEU A 9 -7.18 6.27 1.65
C LEU A 9 -7.07 7.80 1.72
N PRO A 10 -6.11 8.34 2.48
CA PRO A 10 -5.80 9.76 2.42
C PRO A 10 -5.37 10.15 1.00
N ALA A 11 -5.85 11.31 0.54
CA ALA A 11 -5.51 11.84 -0.78
C ALA A 11 -4.00 12.14 -0.90
N ASP A 12 -3.38 12.52 0.22
CA ASP A 12 -1.95 12.83 0.31
C ASP A 12 -1.19 11.63 0.85
N LEU A 13 -0.81 10.72 -0.03
CA LEU A 13 0.18 9.70 0.29
C LEU A 13 1.58 10.33 0.36
N PRO A 14 2.49 9.82 1.20
CA PRO A 14 3.85 10.35 1.28
C PRO A 14 4.53 10.29 -0.10
N ALA A 15 5.26 11.34 -0.49
CA ALA A 15 5.93 11.40 -1.80
C ALA A 15 6.96 10.28 -2.05
N TRP A 16 7.44 9.64 -0.98
CA TRP A 16 8.32 8.49 -1.06
C TRP A 16 7.59 7.17 -1.33
N ALA A 17 6.27 7.10 -1.12
CA ALA A 17 5.51 5.89 -1.30
C ALA A 17 5.50 5.46 -2.77
N ARG A 18 5.87 4.20 -3.01
CA ARG A 18 5.90 3.58 -4.35
C ARG A 18 4.95 2.39 -4.44
N TRP A 19 4.58 1.84 -3.30
CA TRP A 19 3.70 0.68 -3.21
C TRP A 19 2.63 0.90 -2.16
N LEU A 20 1.47 0.31 -2.40
CA LEU A 20 0.32 0.29 -1.50
C LEU A 20 -0.16 -1.15 -1.38
N ALA A 21 -0.47 -1.58 -0.17
CA ALA A 21 -1.06 -2.89 0.07
C ALA A 21 -2.05 -2.86 1.25
N GLN A 22 -2.96 -3.82 1.27
CA GLN A 22 -3.86 -4.05 2.40
C GLN A 22 -3.49 -5.37 3.09
N ASP A 23 -3.49 -5.39 4.40
CA ASP A 23 -3.42 -6.61 5.19
C ASP A 23 -4.81 -7.26 5.30
N GLY A 24 -4.85 -8.52 5.76
CA GLY A 24 -6.10 -9.28 5.88
C GLY A 24 -7.09 -8.75 6.92
N ASP A 25 -6.65 -7.87 7.82
CA ASP A 25 -7.49 -7.18 8.81
C ASP A 25 -8.11 -5.87 8.26
N GLY A 26 -7.78 -5.50 7.02
CA GLY A 26 -8.23 -4.28 6.38
C GLY A 26 -7.31 -3.07 6.57
N SER A 27 -6.18 -3.21 7.27
CA SER A 27 -5.17 -2.15 7.43
C SER A 27 -4.48 -1.84 6.10
N TRP A 28 -4.37 -0.55 5.75
CA TRP A 28 -3.69 -0.08 4.55
C TRP A 28 -2.30 0.43 4.87
N TRP A 29 -1.33 0.04 4.05
CA TRP A 29 0.07 0.37 4.20
C TRP A 29 0.67 0.88 2.90
N VAL A 30 1.54 1.88 3.01
CA VAL A 30 2.43 2.28 1.93
C VAL A 30 3.86 1.88 2.20
N TYR A 31 4.60 1.59 1.13
CA TYR A 31 5.99 1.18 1.16
C TYR A 31 6.82 1.94 0.12
N GLU A 32 8.05 2.27 0.47
CA GLU A 32 9.03 2.90 -0.43
C GLU A 32 9.62 1.88 -1.42
N VAL A 33 9.89 0.67 -0.92
CA VAL A 33 10.42 -0.45 -1.71
C VAL A 33 9.34 -1.54 -1.78
N GLU A 34 9.41 -2.40 -2.80
CA GLU A 34 8.45 -3.47 -2.99
C GLU A 34 8.41 -4.38 -1.75
N PRO A 35 7.26 -4.50 -1.07
CA PRO A 35 7.15 -5.29 0.15
C PRO A 35 7.12 -6.78 -0.16
N LEU A 36 7.55 -7.59 0.81
CA LEU A 36 7.44 -9.04 0.72
C LEU A 36 6.13 -9.51 1.35
N ARG A 37 5.45 -10.43 0.68
CA ARG A 37 4.27 -11.09 1.25
C ARG A 37 4.68 -12.16 2.26
N TYR A 38 4.18 -12.08 3.48
CA TYR A 38 4.44 -13.12 4.49
C TYR A 38 3.20 -13.39 5.36
N HIS A 39 2.75 -14.66 5.38
CA HIS A 39 1.63 -15.17 6.17
C HIS A 39 0.30 -14.38 6.04
N ALA A 40 0.16 -13.29 6.81
CA ALA A 40 -1.07 -12.52 7.00
C ALA A 40 -0.93 -11.02 6.69
N GLY A 41 0.22 -10.58 6.15
CA GLY A 41 0.42 -9.19 5.77
C GLY A 41 1.61 -8.97 4.85
N TRP A 42 1.80 -7.69 4.51
CA TRP A 42 2.95 -7.21 3.75
C TRP A 42 4.03 -6.68 4.70
N TYR A 43 5.27 -7.08 4.46
CA TYR A 43 6.39 -6.72 5.32
C TYR A 43 7.38 -5.84 4.54
N GLU A 44 7.89 -4.84 5.25
CA GLU A 44 9.03 -4.05 4.80
C GLU A 44 10.26 -4.94 4.74
N ASN A 45 11.03 -4.81 3.66
CA ASN A 45 12.22 -5.60 3.38
C ASN A 45 13.50 -5.04 4.04
N GLU A 46 13.36 -4.26 5.12
CA GLU A 46 14.44 -3.51 5.81
C GLU A 46 15.20 -2.48 4.95
N LEU A 47 14.82 -2.32 3.67
CA LEU A 47 15.50 -1.46 2.70
C LEU A 47 14.74 -0.16 2.40
N GLY A 48 13.58 0.06 3.01
CA GLY A 48 12.71 1.20 2.73
C GLY A 48 11.99 1.70 3.97
N ARG A 49 11.07 2.64 3.77
CA ARG A 49 10.08 3.07 4.77
C ARG A 49 8.74 2.37 4.56
N ARG A 50 7.99 2.20 5.66
CA ARG A 50 6.58 1.82 5.66
C ARG A 50 5.74 2.75 6.54
N TRP A 51 4.49 2.96 6.16
CA TRP A 51 3.53 3.72 6.97
C TRP A 51 2.11 3.19 6.79
N ARG A 52 1.41 2.94 7.90
CA ARG A 52 -0.04 2.70 7.91
C ARG A 52 -0.80 3.98 7.58
N VAL A 53 -1.56 3.97 6.49
CA VAL A 53 -2.27 5.16 5.97
C VAL A 53 -3.77 5.14 6.25
N GLY A 54 -4.33 4.00 6.66
CA GLY A 54 -5.74 3.93 7.01
C GLY A 54 -6.23 2.51 7.29
N GLN A 55 -7.54 2.38 7.38
CA GLN A 55 -8.22 1.10 7.53
C GLN A 55 -9.48 1.10 6.66
N GLY A 56 -9.68 0.03 5.91
CA GLY A 56 -10.87 -0.19 5.10
C GLY A 56 -11.49 -1.54 5.41
N PRO A 57 -12.58 -1.91 4.70
CA PRO A 57 -13.14 -3.25 4.79
C PRO A 57 -12.07 -4.30 4.46
N PRO A 58 -11.95 -5.37 5.26
CA PRO A 58 -11.08 -6.50 4.94
C PRO A 58 -11.40 -7.08 3.57
N ARG A 59 -10.37 -7.40 2.80
CA ARG A 59 -10.50 -8.04 1.49
C ARG A 59 -10.13 -9.51 1.59
N ALA A 60 -10.94 -10.37 0.98
CA ALA A 60 -10.63 -11.80 0.90
C ALA A 60 -9.37 -12.08 0.05
N ASP A 61 -9.07 -11.21 -0.92
CA ASP A 61 -7.92 -11.29 -1.84
C ASP A 61 -6.73 -10.41 -1.42
N TRP A 62 -6.65 -9.99 -0.14
CA TRP A 62 -5.64 -9.04 0.36
C TRP A 62 -4.19 -9.43 0.00
N GLY A 63 -3.88 -10.74 0.06
CA GLY A 63 -2.54 -11.26 -0.20
C GLY A 63 -2.17 -11.35 -1.69
N GLU A 64 -3.10 -11.08 -2.60
CA GLU A 64 -2.88 -11.15 -4.05
C GLU A 64 -2.76 -9.76 -4.69
N ARG A 65 -3.01 -8.71 -3.91
CA ARG A 65 -3.08 -7.34 -4.39
C ARG A 65 -1.94 -6.50 -3.84
N LEU A 66 -1.08 -6.08 -4.76
CA LEU A 66 -0.05 -5.08 -4.52
C LEU A 66 -0.20 -4.01 -5.60
N TRP A 67 -0.40 -2.76 -5.19
CA TRP A 67 -0.58 -1.65 -6.12
C TRP A 67 0.71 -0.84 -6.19
N ARG A 68 1.20 -0.61 -7.40
CA ARG A 68 2.28 0.34 -7.65
C ARG A 68 1.69 1.74 -7.73
N LEU A 69 2.06 2.59 -6.79
CA LEU A 69 1.71 3.99 -6.82
C LEU A 69 2.49 4.66 -7.94
N ARG A 70 1.77 5.39 -8.79
CA ARG A 70 2.43 6.30 -9.73
C ARG A 70 3.00 7.41 -8.88
N SER A 71 4.31 7.59 -8.97
CA SER A 71 4.91 8.83 -8.53
C SER A 71 4.48 9.85 -9.56
N ASP A 72 3.45 10.62 -9.25
CA ASP A 72 3.31 11.92 -9.87
C ASP A 72 4.51 12.72 -9.36
N ASP A 73 5.59 12.67 -10.15
CA ASP A 73 6.65 13.65 -10.12
C ASP A 73 6.00 14.95 -10.58
N ALA A 74 5.24 15.59 -9.67
CA ALA A 74 4.83 16.96 -9.84
C ALA A 74 6.08 17.81 -9.57
N GLY A 75 6.91 17.90 -10.62
CA GLY A 75 7.94 18.92 -10.74
C GLY A 75 7.36 20.32 -10.87
#